data_AF-A0A6J5YR98-F1
#
_entry.id   AF-A0A6J5YR98-F1
#
_cell.length_a   1.000
_cell.length_b   1.000
_cell.length_c   1.000
_cell.angle_alpha   90.00
_cell.angle_beta   90.00
_cell.angle_gamma   90.00
#
_symmetry.space_group_name_H-M   'P 1'
#
loop_
_entity.id
_entity.type
_entity.pdbx_description
1 polymer ?
#
loop_
_entity_poly.entity_id
_entity_poly.type
_entity_poly.pdbx_seq_one_letter_code
_entity_poly.pdbx_strand_id
1 'polypeptide(L)'
;MLSLARNGFFNETLCHRLTTNEIYLLHCGDPTATGMGQLSFEYDNENLPKSIENNYPAGTVGIWNSEVISNGSQFFIVYEDSSLPPSYTIWGKVTKGLDIVRAIAKDGVVNGKSDGSPKRKIAIERVKVR
;
A
#
# COMPACT_ATOMS: atom_id res chain seq x y z
N MET A 1 1.14 -6.23 -11.95
CA MET A 1 0.24 -6.63 -10.85
C MET A 1 -0.64 -7.86 -11.13
N LEU A 2 -1.42 -7.91 -12.22
CA LEU A 2 -2.36 -9.02 -12.48
C LEU A 2 -1.70 -10.41 -12.51
N SER A 3 -0.56 -10.51 -13.21
CA SER A 3 0.22 -11.76 -13.31
C SER A 3 0.72 -12.23 -11.93
N LEU A 4 1.29 -11.32 -11.12
CA LEU A 4 1.76 -11.61 -9.76
C LEU A 4 0.62 -12.16 -8.88
N ALA A 5 -0.55 -11.51 -8.93
CA ALA A 5 -1.73 -11.96 -8.20
C ALA A 5 -2.21 -13.34 -8.63
N ARG A 6 -2.29 -13.61 -9.94
CA ARG A 6 -2.70 -14.93 -10.48
C ARG A 6 -1.73 -16.05 -10.09
N ASN A 7 -0.44 -15.74 -10.02
CA ASN A 7 0.61 -16.69 -9.64
C ASN A 7 0.78 -16.82 -8.12
N GLY A 8 -0.08 -16.18 -7.30
CA GLY A 8 -0.04 -16.32 -5.84
C GLY A 8 1.12 -15.59 -5.16
N PHE A 9 1.80 -14.67 -5.84
CA PHE A 9 2.95 -13.93 -5.31
C PHE A 9 2.66 -13.20 -3.98
N PHE A 10 1.42 -12.73 -3.82
CA PHE A 10 0.98 -12.00 -2.63
C PHE A 10 0.38 -12.91 -1.54
N ASN A 11 0.29 -14.21 -1.77
CA ASN A 11 -0.31 -15.12 -0.79
C ASN A 11 0.59 -15.20 0.45
N GLU A 12 -0.06 -15.23 1.62
CA GLU A 12 0.57 -15.30 2.94
C GLU A 12 1.56 -14.15 3.23
N THR A 13 1.45 -13.04 2.50
CA THR A 13 2.31 -11.87 2.70
C THR A 13 1.73 -10.89 3.72
N LEU A 14 2.59 -10.25 4.51
CA LEU A 14 2.18 -9.27 5.51
C LEU A 14 2.18 -7.84 4.94
N CYS A 15 1.27 -7.01 5.44
CA CYS A 15 1.44 -5.56 5.32
C CYS A 15 2.37 -5.08 6.42
N HIS A 16 3.54 -4.60 6.03
CA HIS A 16 4.68 -4.40 6.93
C HIS A 16 4.74 -3.01 7.53
N ARG A 17 3.99 -2.04 6.97
CA ARG A 17 4.00 -0.64 7.40
C ARG A 17 2.61 -0.01 7.36
N LEU A 18 2.30 0.78 8.38
CA LEU A 18 1.09 1.57 8.56
C LEU A 18 1.51 2.97 9.02
N THR A 19 0.94 3.99 8.40
CA THR A 19 1.06 5.39 8.82
C THR A 19 -0.28 5.89 9.32
N THR A 20 -0.30 6.66 10.41
CA THR A 20 -1.51 7.12 11.13
C THR A 20 -1.55 8.62 11.41
N ASN A 21 -0.57 9.37 10.92
CA ASN A 21 -0.52 10.82 11.04
C ASN A 21 -0.03 11.42 9.71
N GLU A 22 -0.62 12.54 9.30
CA GLU A 22 -0.36 13.30 8.05
C GLU A 22 -0.68 12.53 6.76
N ILE A 23 -0.29 11.27 6.69
CA ILE A 23 -0.52 10.34 5.60
C ILE A 23 -1.15 9.07 6.15
N TYR A 24 -2.28 8.65 5.58
CA TYR A 24 -3.10 7.56 6.12
C TYR A 24 -3.04 6.34 5.19
N LEU A 25 -1.94 5.59 5.29
CA LEU A 25 -1.58 4.54 4.34
C LEU A 25 -1.34 3.20 5.05
N LEU A 26 -1.81 2.11 4.43
CA LEU A 26 -1.36 0.75 4.75
C LEU A 26 -0.53 0.22 3.58
N HIS A 27 0.71 -0.18 3.85
CA HIS A 27 1.69 -0.60 2.84
C HIS A 27 1.89 -2.12 2.85
N CYS A 28 1.76 -2.74 1.68
CA CYS A 28 1.76 -4.17 1.46
C CYS A 28 2.49 -4.54 0.15
N GLY A 29 2.54 -5.83 -0.19
CA GLY A 29 3.06 -6.28 -1.48
C GLY A 29 4.56 -6.57 -1.51
N ASP A 30 5.19 -6.64 -0.33
CA ASP A 30 6.54 -7.19 -0.14
C ASP A 30 6.46 -8.58 0.53
N PRO A 31 6.76 -9.68 -0.18
CA PRO A 31 6.76 -11.02 0.40
C PRO A 31 7.75 -11.23 1.56
N THR A 32 8.81 -10.43 1.62
CA THR A 32 9.79 -10.48 2.71
C THR A 32 9.32 -9.70 3.95
N ALA A 33 8.31 -8.84 3.80
CA ALA A 33 7.81 -7.92 4.82
C ALA A 33 8.89 -6.98 5.41
N THR A 34 9.99 -6.75 4.68
CA THR A 34 11.09 -5.87 5.11
C THR A 34 10.94 -4.44 4.59
N GLY A 35 10.11 -4.24 3.56
CA GLY A 35 10.03 -3.04 2.75
C GLY A 35 11.06 -3.00 1.63
N MET A 36 12.01 -3.95 1.56
CA MET A 36 13.09 -3.99 0.57
C MET A 36 12.90 -5.07 -0.50
N GLY A 37 11.82 -5.84 -0.44
CA GLY A 37 11.54 -6.85 -1.47
C GLY A 37 11.26 -6.20 -2.82
N GLN A 38 12.04 -6.61 -3.83
CA GLN A 38 11.94 -6.10 -5.19
C GLN A 38 11.73 -7.25 -6.17
N LEU A 39 11.10 -6.93 -7.30
CA LEU A 39 11.00 -7.86 -8.42
C LEU A 39 12.27 -7.74 -9.28
N SER A 40 12.51 -8.73 -10.13
CA SER A 40 13.59 -8.68 -11.12
C SER A 40 13.29 -7.77 -12.31
N PHE A 41 12.12 -7.11 -12.33
CA PHE A 41 11.70 -6.20 -13.37
C PHE A 41 11.04 -4.97 -12.74
N GLU A 42 11.13 -3.85 -13.47
CA GLU A 42 10.70 -2.52 -13.04
C GLU A 42 9.82 -1.90 -14.12
N TYR A 43 9.06 -0.86 -13.76
CA TYR A 43 8.26 -0.10 -14.72
C TYR A 43 8.15 1.37 -14.31
N ASP A 44 7.89 2.24 -15.30
CA ASP A 44 7.78 3.68 -15.07
C ASP A 44 6.48 4.06 -14.34
N ASN A 45 6.42 5.31 -13.87
CA ASN A 45 5.21 5.87 -13.28
C ASN A 45 4.13 6.13 -14.33
N GLU A 46 2.89 5.83 -13.98
CA GLU A 46 1.70 6.04 -14.80
C GLU A 46 0.59 6.70 -13.97
N ASN A 47 -0.37 7.37 -14.61
CA ASN A 47 -1.59 7.88 -13.94
C ASN A 47 -1.33 8.72 -12.66
N LEU A 48 -0.28 9.55 -12.69
CA LEU A 48 0.06 10.42 -11.57
C LEU A 48 -1.06 11.45 -11.34
N PRO A 49 -1.45 11.70 -10.08
CA PRO A 49 -2.48 12.69 -9.80
C PRO A 49 -1.95 14.11 -9.99
N LYS A 50 -2.85 15.09 -9.97
CA LYS A 50 -2.45 16.50 -9.91
C LYS A 50 -1.85 16.82 -8.54
N SER A 51 -0.95 17.81 -8.49
CA SER A 51 -0.40 18.33 -7.24
C SER A 51 -1.41 19.28 -6.58
N ILE A 52 -2.40 18.71 -5.91
CA ILE A 52 -3.46 19.42 -5.17
C ILE A 52 -3.64 18.77 -3.80
N GLU A 53 -4.32 19.45 -2.89
CA GLU A 53 -4.71 18.87 -1.60
C GLU A 53 -5.59 17.64 -1.80
N ASN A 54 -5.40 16.62 -0.95
CA ASN A 54 -6.13 15.34 -0.97
C ASN A 54 -6.07 14.64 -2.33
N ASN A 55 -4.93 14.76 -3.03
CA ASN A 55 -4.71 14.15 -4.32
C ASN A 55 -4.71 12.62 -4.32
N TYR A 56 -4.61 11.99 -3.15
CA TYR A 56 -4.92 10.57 -2.96
C TYR A 56 -6.08 10.45 -1.95
N PRO A 57 -7.33 10.44 -2.43
CA PRO A 57 -8.49 10.31 -1.55
C PRO A 57 -8.58 8.90 -0.94
N ALA A 58 -9.38 8.77 0.12
CA ALA A 58 -9.64 7.51 0.80
C ALA A 58 -10.12 6.43 -0.18
N GLY A 59 -9.53 5.24 -0.04
CA GLY A 59 -9.72 4.10 -0.92
C GLY A 59 -8.79 4.07 -2.13
N THR A 60 -7.92 5.06 -2.34
CA THR A 60 -6.93 5.00 -3.42
C THR A 60 -5.94 3.86 -3.19
N VAL A 61 -5.63 3.12 -4.24
CA VAL A 61 -4.58 2.09 -4.26
C VAL A 61 -3.46 2.58 -5.16
N GLY A 62 -2.31 2.87 -4.57
CA GLY A 62 -1.13 3.38 -5.25
C GLY A 62 0.01 2.37 -5.27
N ILE A 63 0.86 2.43 -6.29
CA ILE A 63 2.12 1.66 -6.33
C ILE A 63 3.17 2.37 -5.51
N TRP A 64 3.87 1.61 -4.66
CA TRP A 64 4.95 2.14 -3.86
C TRP A 64 6.26 2.18 -4.66
N ASN A 65 6.98 3.29 -4.53
CA ASN A 65 8.35 3.47 -4.99
C ASN A 65 9.12 4.37 -4.00
N SER A 66 10.43 4.41 -4.16
CA SER A 66 11.36 5.27 -3.42
C SER A 66 12.62 5.52 -4.26
N GLU A 67 13.57 6.29 -3.71
CA GLU A 67 14.88 6.50 -4.37
C GLU A 67 15.66 5.20 -4.61
N VAL A 68 15.41 4.17 -3.80
CA VAL A 68 16.12 2.88 -3.84
C VAL A 68 15.24 1.72 -4.28
N ILE A 69 13.95 1.96 -4.53
CA ILE A 69 12.96 0.96 -4.94
C ILE A 69 12.14 1.53 -6.09
N SER A 70 12.27 0.94 -7.25
CA SER A 70 11.44 1.25 -8.42
C SER A 70 10.02 0.70 -8.26
N ASN A 71 9.11 1.05 -9.19
CA ASN A 71 7.79 0.45 -9.19
C ASN A 71 7.89 -1.06 -9.43
N GLY A 72 7.31 -1.84 -8.53
CA GLY A 72 7.37 -3.30 -8.56
C GLY A 72 6.07 -3.94 -8.09
N SER A 73 6.15 -4.77 -7.06
CA SER A 73 5.00 -5.45 -6.46
C SER A 73 4.38 -4.69 -5.28
N GLN A 74 5.13 -3.78 -4.67
CA GLN A 74 4.72 -3.09 -3.45
C GLN A 74 3.65 -2.04 -3.76
N PHE A 75 2.63 -1.96 -2.91
CA PHE A 75 1.51 -1.05 -3.08
C PHE A 75 0.97 -0.60 -1.74
N PHE A 76 0.33 0.56 -1.72
CA PHE A 76 -0.32 1.09 -0.53
C PHE A 76 -1.81 1.32 -0.76
N ILE A 77 -2.58 1.26 0.33
CA ILE A 77 -3.99 1.59 0.38
C ILE A 77 -4.15 2.82 1.26
N VAL A 78 -4.72 3.88 0.68
CA VAL A 78 -5.09 5.08 1.42
C VAL A 78 -6.42 4.86 2.14
N TYR A 79 -6.49 5.07 3.45
CA TYR A 79 -7.72 4.81 4.23
C TYR A 79 -8.43 6.08 4.75
N GLU A 80 -7.75 7.21 4.73
CA GLU A 80 -8.31 8.57 4.87
C GLU A 80 -7.66 9.51 3.86
N ASP A 81 -8.37 10.57 3.45
CA ASP A 81 -7.88 11.51 2.43
C ASP A 81 -6.47 12.01 2.81
N SER A 82 -5.53 11.86 1.87
CA SER A 82 -4.12 12.14 2.11
C SER A 82 -3.55 12.98 0.98
N SER A 83 -2.67 13.92 1.35
CA SER A 83 -1.88 14.71 0.41
C SER A 83 -0.48 14.11 0.31
N LEU A 84 -0.10 13.65 -0.87
CA LEU A 84 1.24 13.10 -1.15
C LEU A 84 1.83 13.77 -2.37
N PRO A 85 3.16 13.72 -2.58
CA PRO A 85 3.74 14.06 -3.86
C PRO A 85 3.05 13.26 -5.00
N PRO A 86 2.83 13.87 -6.17
CA PRO A 86 2.24 13.20 -7.33
C PRO A 86 3.28 12.30 -8.03
N SER A 87 3.96 11.45 -7.27
CA SER A 87 5.04 10.55 -7.72
C SER A 87 4.67 9.07 -7.63
N TYR A 88 3.44 8.76 -7.20
CA TYR A 88 2.96 7.39 -7.03
C TYR A 88 1.87 7.08 -8.04
N THR A 89 2.06 5.99 -8.77
CA THR A 89 1.09 5.53 -9.76
C THR A 89 -0.21 5.14 -9.07
N ILE A 90 -1.33 5.78 -9.43
CA ILE A 90 -2.66 5.34 -8.99
C ILE A 90 -3.06 4.15 -9.87
N TRP A 91 -3.04 2.96 -9.29
CA TRP A 91 -3.38 1.71 -9.97
C TRP A 91 -4.86 1.33 -9.82
N GLY A 92 -5.51 1.76 -8.74
CA GLY A 92 -6.91 1.40 -8.53
C GLY A 92 -7.58 2.08 -7.34
N LYS A 93 -8.79 1.62 -7.04
CA LYS A 93 -9.61 2.10 -5.93
C LYS A 93 -10.30 0.95 -5.21
N VAL A 94 -10.25 0.95 -3.88
CA VAL A 94 -11.01 0.05 -3.02
C VAL A 94 -12.50 0.37 -3.18
N THR A 95 -13.27 -0.63 -3.61
CA THR A 95 -14.73 -0.51 -3.79
C THR A 95 -15.52 -1.05 -2.60
N LYS A 96 -14.93 -1.98 -1.83
CA LYS A 96 -15.50 -2.60 -0.62
C LYS A 96 -14.38 -2.98 0.34
N GLY A 97 -14.65 -2.97 1.66
CA GLY A 97 -13.71 -3.45 2.67
C GLY A 97 -12.68 -2.44 3.16
N LEU A 98 -12.85 -1.14 2.85
CA LEU A 98 -11.94 -0.09 3.36
C LEU A 98 -12.01 0.04 4.88
N ASP A 99 -13.16 -0.29 5.47
CA ASP A 99 -13.39 -0.39 6.90
C ASP A 99 -12.46 -1.38 7.61
N ILE A 100 -12.03 -2.45 6.92
CA ILE A 100 -11.04 -3.40 7.46
C ILE A 100 -9.71 -2.68 7.68
N VAL A 101 -9.25 -1.89 6.70
CA VAL A 101 -8.00 -1.12 6.79
C VAL A 101 -8.10 -0.08 7.90
N ARG A 102 -9.24 0.63 8.00
CA ARG A 102 -9.49 1.59 9.09
C ARG A 102 -9.49 0.93 10.47
N ALA A 103 -10.01 -0.29 10.58
CA ALA A 103 -9.99 -1.03 11.85
C ALA A 103 -8.55 -1.41 12.26
N ILE A 104 -7.69 -1.80 11.31
CA ILE A 104 -6.25 -1.99 11.58
C ILE A 104 -5.60 -0.67 12.02
N ALA A 105 -5.89 0.42 11.30
CA ALA A 105 -5.33 1.73 11.59
C ALA A 105 -5.71 2.24 12.99
N LYS A 106 -6.94 1.99 13.44
CA LYS A 106 -7.45 2.36 14.77
C LYS A 106 -6.69 1.68 15.91
N ASP A 107 -6.18 0.47 15.70
CA ASP A 107 -5.34 -0.22 16.68
C ASP A 107 -3.93 0.40 16.78
N GLY A 108 -3.54 1.19 15.77
CA GLY A 108 -2.30 1.95 15.71
C GLY A 108 -1.08 1.13 15.29
N VAL A 109 0.07 1.77 15.41
CA VAL A 109 1.38 1.19 15.11
C VAL A 109 1.99 0.60 16.38
N VAL A 110 2.85 -0.40 16.22
CA VAL A 110 3.69 -0.93 17.31
C VAL A 110 4.40 0.21 18.05
N ASN A 111 4.46 0.12 19.37
CA ASN A 111 5.02 1.13 20.28
C ASN A 111 4.31 2.50 20.25
N GLY A 112 3.09 2.58 19.70
CA GLY A 112 2.30 3.83 19.69
C GLY A 112 2.88 4.93 18.81
N LYS A 113 3.75 4.58 17.86
CA LYS A 113 4.29 5.51 16.87
C LYS A 113 3.21 5.90 15.86
N SER A 114 3.49 6.92 15.04
CA SER A 114 2.65 7.28 13.91
C SER A 114 2.99 6.51 12.63
N ASP A 115 4.17 5.90 12.55
CA ASP A 115 4.68 5.17 11.39
C ASP A 115 5.50 3.94 11.83
N GLY A 116 5.25 2.81 11.18
CA GLY A 116 5.94 1.54 11.41
C GLY A 116 5.01 0.35 11.21
N SER A 117 5.35 -0.80 11.80
CA SER A 117 4.53 -2.01 11.64
C SER A 117 3.17 -1.89 12.35
N PRO A 118 2.07 -2.36 11.73
CA PRO A 118 0.76 -2.38 12.37
C PRO A 118 0.78 -3.16 13.69
N LYS A 119 0.11 -2.63 14.72
CA LYS A 119 -0.03 -3.34 16.01
C LYS A 119 -0.83 -4.64 15.86
N ARG A 120 -1.94 -4.58 15.11
CA ARG A 120 -2.65 -5.77 14.64
C ARG A 120 -2.05 -6.20 13.30
N LYS A 121 -1.42 -7.37 13.28
CA LYS A 121 -0.91 -7.96 12.03
C LYS A 121 -2.05 -8.18 11.05
N ILE A 122 -1.80 -7.87 9.78
CA ILE A 122 -2.71 -8.14 8.67
C ILE A 122 -1.92 -8.80 7.54
N ALA A 123 -2.50 -9.85 6.98
CA ALA A 123 -1.93 -10.64 5.92
C ALA A 123 -2.86 -10.70 4.71
N ILE A 124 -2.28 -10.75 3.53
CA ILE A 124 -2.98 -11.12 2.30
C ILE A 124 -2.95 -12.64 2.23
N GLU A 125 -4.01 -13.31 2.65
CA GLU A 125 -4.07 -14.78 2.56
C GLU A 125 -4.02 -15.25 1.11
N ARG A 126 -4.81 -14.62 0.25
CA ARG A 126 -4.84 -14.89 -1.19
C ARG A 126 -5.43 -13.73 -1.97
N VAL A 127 -4.93 -13.51 -3.19
CA VAL A 127 -5.57 -12.62 -4.18
C VAL A 127 -6.37 -13.42 -5.20
N LYS A 128 -7.63 -13.02 -5.43
CA LYS A 128 -8.45 -13.55 -6.54
C LYS A 128 -8.63 -12.47 -7.59
N VAL A 129 -8.26 -12.80 -8.83
CA VAL A 129 -8.50 -11.96 -10.00
C VAL A 129 -9.79 -12.41 -10.67
N ARG A 130 -10.68 -11.47 -11.00
CA ARG A 130 -11.92 -11.68 -11.73
C ARG A 130 -11.88 -10.96 -13.06
#